data_AF-A0A2E7Z040-F1
#
_entry.id   AF-A0A2E7Z040-F1
#
_cell.length_a   1.000
_cell.length_b   1.000
_cell.length_c   1.000
_cell.angle_alpha   90.00
_cell.angle_beta   90.00
_cell.angle_gamma   90.00
#
_symmetry.space_group_name_H-M   'P 1'
#
loop_
_entity.id
_entity.type
_entity.pdbx_description
1 polymer ?
#
loop_
_entity_poly.entity_id
_entity_poly.type
_entity_poly.pdbx_seq_one_letter_code
_entity_poly.pdbx_strand_id
1 'polypeptide(L)' 'MLKNKKGIIFGIANDHSIAWGIAKKLSEKGAEFGITYQNETLLKRVKPLADKVNS' A
#
# COMPACT_ATOMS: atom_id res chain seq x y z
N MET A 1 -14.20 -7.88 7.34
CA MET A 1 -14.25 -6.84 8.39
C MET A 1 -13.87 -5.45 7.89
N LEU A 2 -13.02 -5.29 6.86
CA LEU A 2 -12.59 -3.96 6.36
C LEU A 2 -13.17 -3.57 4.98
N LYS A 3 -14.09 -4.38 4.44
CA LYS A 3 -14.83 -4.08 3.20
C LYS A 3 -15.40 -2.66 3.22
N ASN A 4 -15.20 -1.90 2.14
CA ASN A 4 -15.63 -0.51 1.94
C ASN A 4 -14.99 0.53 2.89
N LYS A 5 -14.00 0.17 3.71
CA LYS A 5 -13.23 1.15 4.48
C LYS A 5 -12.12 1.72 3.61
N LYS A 6 -12.02 3.05 3.60
CA LYS A 6 -11.06 3.83 2.80
C LYS A 6 -9.96 4.41 3.67
N GLY A 7 -8.72 4.40 3.19
CA GLY A 7 -7.58 4.95 3.92
C GLY A 7 -6.44 5.41 3.01
N ILE A 8 -5.40 5.97 3.64
CA ILE A 8 -4.14 6.33 2.97
C ILE A 8 -2.99 5.72 3.77
N ILE A 9 -2.05 5.08 3.08
CA ILE A 9 -0.86 4.48 3.68
C ILE A 9 0.37 5.30 3.31
N PHE A 10 1.14 5.65 4.32
CA PHE A 10 2.43 6.32 4.20
C PHE A 10 3.57 5.37 4.57
N GLY A 11 4.76 5.64 4.05
CA GLY A 11 5.99 4.96 4.49
C GLY A 11 6.26 3.59 3.86
N ILE A 12 5.71 3.31 2.67
CA ILE A 12 6.12 2.13 1.89
C ILE A 12 7.35 2.50 1.07
N ALA A 13 8.49 1.86 1.33
CA ALA A 13 9.72 2.05 0.55
C ALA A 13 10.04 0.84 -0.35
N ASN A 14 9.67 -0.36 0.09
CA ASN A 14 9.88 -1.65 -0.57
C ASN A 14 9.02 -2.75 0.08
N ASP A 15 9.18 -3.99 -0.36
CA ASP A 15 8.47 -5.17 0.14
C ASP A 15 8.94 -5.68 1.53
N HIS A 16 10.01 -5.11 2.08
CA HIS A 16 10.46 -5.34 3.46
C HIS A 16 9.89 -4.32 4.45
N SER A 17 9.15 -3.30 3.98
CA SER A 17 8.59 -2.25 4.83
C SER A 17 7.47 -2.80 5.74
N ILE A 18 7.41 -2.33 6.99
CA ILE A 18 6.30 -2.67 7.91
C ILE A 18 4.96 -2.21 7.31
N ALA A 19 4.92 -1.01 6.74
CA ALA A 19 3.75 -0.45 6.06
C ALA A 19 3.25 -1.34 4.90
N TRP A 20 4.16 -2.04 4.21
CA TRP A 20 3.78 -3.00 3.17
C TRP A 20 3.13 -4.27 3.75
N GLY A 21 3.66 -4.79 4.86
CA GLY A 21 3.03 -5.88 5.60
C GLY A 21 1.59 -5.54 5.99
N ILE A 22 1.36 -4.32 6.47
CA ILE A 22 0.04 -3.80 6.81
C ILE A 22 -0.85 -3.69 5.55
N ALA A 23 -0.35 -3.07 4.47
CA ALA A 23 -1.10 -2.89 3.22
C ALA A 23 -1.63 -4.23 2.66
N LYS A 24 -0.81 -5.28 2.65
CA LYS A 24 -1.23 -6.63 2.24
C LYS A 24 -2.39 -7.13 3.08
N LYS A 25 -2.29 -7.04 4.41
CA LYS A 25 -3.34 -7.51 5.33
C LYS A 25 -4.62 -6.69 5.22
N LEU A 26 -4.52 -5.39 4.97
CA LEU A 26 -5.68 -4.53 4.72
C LEU A 26 -6.41 -4.92 3.44
N SER A 27 -5.66 -5.13 2.35
CA SER A 27 -6.21 -5.56 1.04
C SER A 27 -6.86 -6.95 1.13
N GLU A 28 -6.19 -7.92 1.77
CA GLU A 28 -6.76 -9.27 2.06
C GLU A 28 -8.10 -9.22 2.84
N LYS A 29 -8.34 -8.14 3.59
CA LYS A 29 -9.57 -7.94 4.38
C LYS A 29 -10.60 -7.04 3.68
N GLY A 30 -10.34 -6.65 2.43
CA GLY A 30 -11.22 -5.90 1.54
C GLY A 30 -11.19 -4.38 1.72
N ALA A 31 -10.15 -3.82 2.34
CA ALA A 31 -10.00 -2.37 2.44
C ALA A 31 -9.62 -1.75 1.09
N GLU A 32 -10.07 -0.53 0.85
CA GLU A 32 -9.61 0.33 -0.25
C GLU A 32 -8.67 1.37 0.34
N PHE A 33 -7.54 1.66 -0.32
CA PHE A 33 -6.64 2.69 0.15
C PHE A 33 -5.79 3.25 -0.99
N GLY A 34 -5.20 4.41 -0.75
CA GLY A 34 -4.12 4.94 -1.59
C GLY A 34 -2.77 4.75 -0.90
N ILE A 35 -1.72 4.51 -1.69
CA ILE A 35 -0.34 4.48 -1.20
C ILE A 35 0.36 5.76 -1.64
N THR A 36 1.10 6.37 -0.72
CA THR A 36 1.93 7.54 -1.00
C THR A 36 3.40 7.15 -1.14
N TYR A 37 4.17 8.02 -1.80
CA TYR A 37 5.60 7.89 -1.96
C TYR A 37 6.26 9.26 -1.73
N GLN A 38 7.47 9.27 -1.17
CA GLN A 38 8.14 10.51 -0.79
C GLN A 38 8.78 11.24 -1.98
N ASN A 39 9.20 10.50 -3.02
CA ASN A 39 9.86 11.03 -4.21
C ASN A 39 9.77 10.05 -5.39
N GLU A 40 10.10 10.55 -6.59
CA GLU A 40 10.06 9.80 -7.85
C GLU A 40 10.95 8.55 -7.88
N THR A 41 12.07 8.56 -7.14
CA THR A 41 12.95 7.38 -7.03
C THR A 41 12.23 6.22 -6.36
N LEU A 42 11.44 6.49 -5.32
CA LEU A 42 10.64 5.47 -4.65
C LEU A 42 9.42 5.05 -5.46
N LEU A 43 8.84 5.93 -6.30
CA LEU A 43 7.69 5.58 -7.14
C LEU A 43 7.95 4.31 -7.98
N LYS A 44 9.13 4.19 -8.58
CA LYS A 44 9.50 2.99 -9.37
C LYS A 44 9.48 1.69 -8.56
N ARG A 45 9.72 1.77 -7.25
CA ARG A 45 9.69 0.62 -6.32
C ARG A 45 8.30 0.37 -5.74
N VAL A 46 7.57 1.45 -5.46
CA VAL A 46 6.25 1.41 -4.80
C VAL A 46 5.14 1.04 -5.78
N LYS A 47 5.19 1.51 -7.03
CA LYS A 47 4.13 1.27 -8.02
C LYS A 47 3.83 -0.22 -8.26
N PRO A 48 4.82 -1.11 -8.47
CA PRO A 48 4.55 -2.54 -8.59
C PRO A 48 4.00 -3.19 -7.31
N LEU A 49 4.18 -2.56 -6.13
CA LEU A 49 3.59 -3.02 -4.88
C LEU A 49 2.14 -2.56 -4.75
N ALA A 50 1.86 -1.32 -5.15
CA ALA A 50 0.50 -0.77 -5.16
C ALA A 50 -0.43 -1.59 -6.09
N ASP A 51 0.05 -1.94 -7.28
CA ASP A 51 -0.67 -2.79 -8.24
C ASP A 51 -1.07 -4.15 -7.64
N LYS A 52 -0.23 -4.73 -6.77
CA LYS A 52 -0.50 -6.04 -6.11
C LYS A 52 -1.62 -5.99 -5.08
N VAL A 53 -1.96 -4.81 -4.58
CA VAL A 53 -3.01 -4.62 -3.56
C VAL A 53 -4.20 -3.81 -4.08
N ASN A 54 -4.27 -3.57 -5.40
CA ASN A 54 -5.29 -2.78 -6.08
C ASN A 54 -5.45 -1.36 -5.48
N SER A 55 -4.32 -0.70 -5.24
CA SER A 55 -4.22 0.63 -4.62
C SER A 55 -3.57 1.64 -5.55
#